data_AF-A0ABD0QRE4-F1
#
_entry.id   AF-A0ABD0QRE4-F1
#
_cell.length_a   1.000
_cell.length_b   1.000
_cell.length_c   1.000
_cell.angle_alpha   90.00
_cell.angle_beta   90.00
_cell.angle_gamma   90.00
#
_symmetry.space_group_name_H-M   'P 1'
#
loop_
_entity.id
_entity.type
_entity.pdbx_description
1 polymer ?
#
loop_
_entity_poly.entity_id
_entity_poly.type
_entity_poly.pdbx_seq_one_letter_code
_entity_poly.pdbx_strand_id
1 'polypeptide(L)'
;MSGDGIGTLNVYLSTKSNSSLLLRLTGNQGNYWRRQELPISSVDNFRIMFEGKVGRNTKVHISLDDITFSSGCILSSTFQTDADPR
;
A
#
# COMPACT_ATOMS: atom_id res chain seq x y z
N MET A 1 4.79 -7.76 9.35
CA MET A 1 4.91 -8.94 8.46
C MET A 1 5.85 -9.94 9.12
N SER A 2 5.33 -10.96 9.80
CA SER A 2 6.14 -11.90 10.58
C SER A 2 5.76 -13.34 10.30
N GLY A 3 6.74 -14.25 10.34
CA GLY A 3 6.55 -15.68 10.16
C GLY A 3 7.09 -16.24 8.85
N ASP A 4 7.34 -17.54 8.84
CA ASP A 4 7.83 -18.26 7.67
C ASP A 4 6.75 -18.45 6.61
N GLY A 5 7.17 -18.40 5.34
CA GLY A 5 6.26 -18.50 4.19
C GLY A 5 5.31 -17.31 4.03
N ILE A 6 5.55 -16.18 4.71
CA ILE A 6 4.77 -14.95 4.54
C ILE A 6 4.94 -14.40 3.12
N GLY A 7 3.88 -13.77 2.65
CA GLY A 7 3.78 -13.24 1.31
C GLY A 7 4.55 -11.94 1.06
N THR A 8 4.00 -11.10 0.19
CA THR A 8 4.59 -9.83 -0.21
C THR A 8 3.61 -8.69 0.01
N LEU A 9 4.08 -7.58 0.54
CA LEU A 9 3.39 -6.29 0.49
C LEU A 9 4.02 -5.46 -0.62
N ASN A 10 3.23 -5.06 -1.60
CA ASN A 10 3.59 -4.01 -2.54
C ASN A 10 2.80 -2.75 -2.22
N VAL A 11 3.45 -1.58 -2.37
CA VAL A 11 2.79 -0.28 -2.29
C VAL A 11 3.01 0.44 -3.61
N TYR A 12 1.93 0.90 -4.21
CA TYR A 12 1.95 1.59 -5.50
C TYR A 12 1.42 3.01 -5.37
N LEU A 13 1.99 3.91 -6.17
CA LEU A 13 1.37 5.18 -6.54
C LEU A 13 0.65 4.99 -7.87
N SER A 14 -0.68 5.12 -7.85
CA SER A 14 -1.51 4.92 -9.03
C SER A 14 -2.20 6.22 -9.41
N THR A 15 -2.02 6.66 -10.65
CA THR A 15 -2.81 7.71 -11.30
C THR A 15 -3.82 7.08 -12.25
N LYS A 16 -4.59 7.88 -13.00
CA LYS A 16 -5.52 7.38 -14.01
C LYS A 16 -4.84 6.58 -15.13
N SER A 17 -3.59 6.91 -15.46
CA SER A 17 -2.87 6.38 -16.62
C SER A 17 -1.69 5.48 -16.26
N ASN A 18 -1.21 5.52 -15.01
CA ASN A 18 0.01 4.84 -14.62
C ASN A 18 -0.07 4.27 -13.20
N SER A 19 0.73 3.25 -12.92
CA SER A 19 0.95 2.70 -11.59
C SER A 19 2.43 2.43 -11.40
N SER A 20 3.03 3.08 -10.40
CA SER A 20 4.45 2.97 -10.07
C SER A 20 4.64 2.27 -8.73
N LEU A 21 5.53 1.27 -8.67
CA LEU A 21 5.88 0.57 -7.43
C LEU A 21 6.76 1.47 -6.55
N LEU A 22 6.26 1.83 -5.37
CA LEU A 22 7.00 2.62 -4.38
C LEU A 22 7.78 1.73 -3.40
N LEU A 23 7.18 0.63 -2.98
CA LEU A 23 7.74 -0.26 -1.96
C LEU A 23 7.39 -1.72 -2.27
N ARG A 24 8.36 -2.61 -2.06
CA ARG A 24 8.13 -4.05 -2.03
C ARG A 24 8.81 -4.66 -0.81
N LEU A 25 8.02 -5.27 0.06
CA LEU A 25 8.49 -6.07 1.19
C LEU A 25 8.08 -7.52 0.99
N THR A 26 9.04 -8.44 0.91
CA THR A 26 8.77 -9.88 0.74
C THR A 26 9.33 -10.65 1.92
N GLY A 27 8.58 -11.64 2.40
CA GLY A 27 9.06 -12.51 3.47
C GLY A 27 9.03 -11.85 4.84
N ASN A 28 9.64 -12.54 5.82
CA ASN A 28 9.62 -12.12 7.21
C ASN A 28 10.33 -10.78 7.41
N GLN A 29 9.61 -9.80 7.97
CA GLN A 29 10.13 -8.49 8.33
C GLN A 29 10.37 -8.36 9.85
N GLY A 30 10.27 -9.45 10.61
CA GLY A 30 10.43 -9.46 12.06
C GLY A 30 9.12 -9.31 12.82
N ASN A 31 9.12 -9.75 14.08
CA ASN A 31 7.95 -9.76 14.96
C ASN A 31 7.78 -8.44 15.73
N TYR A 32 7.74 -7.32 15.00
CA TYR A 32 7.54 -5.99 15.56
C TYR A 32 7.00 -5.04 14.49
N TRP A 33 6.35 -3.95 14.92
CA TRP A 33 5.92 -2.88 14.02
C TRP A 33 7.14 -2.20 13.40
N ARG A 34 7.12 -2.06 12.07
CA ARG A 34 8.17 -1.37 11.32
C ARG A 34 7.56 -0.20 10.56
N ARG A 35 7.96 1.01 10.95
CA ARG A 35 7.56 2.24 10.26
C ARG A 35 8.22 2.33 8.89
N GLN A 36 7.45 2.76 7.89
CA GLN A 36 7.93 3.04 6.54
C GLN A 36 7.53 4.47 6.17
N GLU A 37 8.49 5.22 5.61
CA GLU A 37 8.25 6.54 5.04
C GLU A 37 8.58 6.48 3.56
N LEU A 38 7.61 6.84 2.72
CA LEU A 38 7.75 6.77 1.26
C LEU A 38 7.63 8.18 0.69
N PRO A 39 8.67 8.68 -0.03
CA PRO A 39 8.57 9.95 -0.73
C PRO A 39 7.56 9.80 -1.87
N ILE A 40 6.59 10.72 -1.92
CA ILE A 40 5.52 10.74 -2.90
C ILE A 40 5.55 12.07 -3.64
N SER A 41 5.48 12.02 -4.96
CA SER A 41 5.36 13.19 -5.82
C SER A 41 4.52 12.83 -7.03
N SER A 42 3.46 13.60 -7.29
CA SER A 42 2.59 13.46 -8.46
C SER A 42 2.00 14.82 -8.79
N VAL A 43 1.97 15.16 -10.08
CA VAL A 43 1.26 16.35 -10.59
C VAL A 43 -0.22 16.05 -10.87
N ASP A 44 -0.55 14.78 -11.02
CA ASP A 44 -1.91 14.29 -11.25
C ASP A 44 -2.55 13.80 -9.93
N ASN A 45 -3.89 13.73 -9.92
CA ASN A 45 -4.63 13.02 -8.88
C ASN A 45 -4.15 11.56 -8.80
N PHE A 46 -3.85 11.10 -7.59
CA PHE A 46 -3.30 9.77 -7.35
C PHE A 46 -4.02 9.06 -6.21
N ARG A 47 -3.83 7.74 -6.16
CA ARG A 47 -4.21 6.84 -5.06
C ARG A 47 -2.97 6.07 -4.63
N ILE A 48 -2.82 5.86 -3.32
CA ILE A 48 -1.85 4.88 -2.82
C ILE A 48 -2.55 3.54 -2.69
N MET A 49 -2.05 2.54 -3.41
CA MET A 49 -2.62 1.20 -3.43
C MET A 49 -1.70 0.24 -2.67
N PHE A 50 -2.24 -0.37 -1.62
CA PHE A 50 -1.58 -1.44 -0.87
C PHE A 50 -2.05 -2.78 -1.42
N GLU A 51 -1.12 -3.61 -1.90
CA GLU A 51 -1.39 -4.93 -2.44
C GLU A 51 -0.70 -5.99 -1.55
N GLY A 52 -1.51 -6.80 -0.86
CA GLY A 52 -1.03 -7.99 -0.15
C GLY A 52 -1.10 -9.22 -1.04
N LYS A 53 0.05 -9.79 -1.40
CA LYS A 53 0.12 -11.11 -2.06
C LYS A 53 0.30 -12.19 -1.02
N VAL A 54 -0.61 -13.15 -0.98
CA VAL A 54 -0.54 -14.29 -0.06
C VAL A 54 0.69 -15.14 -0.38
N GLY A 55 1.41 -15.55 0.66
CA GLY A 55 2.58 -16.43 0.56
C GLY A 55 2.21 -17.90 0.56
N ARG A 56 3.19 -18.78 0.80
CA ARG A 56 2.95 -20.23 0.91
C ARG A 56 2.21 -20.60 2.20
N ASN A 57 2.41 -19.83 3.25
CA ASN A 57 1.74 -20.01 4.53
C ASN A 57 0.57 -19.03 4.64
N THR A 58 -0.66 -19.53 4.68
CA THR A 58 -1.88 -18.72 4.76
C THR A 58 -2.23 -18.31 6.19
N LYS A 59 -1.55 -18.86 7.20
CA LYS A 59 -1.81 -18.56 8.62
C LYS A 59 -1.01 -17.37 9.15
N VAL A 60 -0.20 -16.75 8.29
CA VAL A 60 0.60 -15.56 8.63
C VAL A 60 0.00 -14.33 7.98
N HIS A 61 0.07 -13.20 8.66
CA HIS A 61 -0.66 -11.99 8.27
C HIS A 61 0.29 -10.83 7.92
N ILE A 62 -0.19 -10.00 7.00
CA ILE A 62 0.34 -8.67 6.72
C ILE A 62 -0.60 -7.69 7.44
N SER A 63 -0.07 -6.89 8.35
CA SER A 63 -0.81 -5.91 9.13
C SER A 63 -0.22 -4.53 8.88
N LEU A 64 -1.09 -3.54 8.73
CA LEU A 64 -0.79 -2.12 8.52
C LEU A 64 -1.58 -1.31 9.53
N ASP A 65 -1.01 -0.24 10.04
CA ASP A 65 -1.66 0.69 10.96
C ASP A 65 -1.04 2.09 10.80
N ASP A 66 -1.67 3.12 11.38
CA ASP A 66 -1.19 4.51 11.42
C ASP A 66 -0.82 5.11 10.05
N ILE A 67 -1.60 4.78 9.01
CA ILE A 67 -1.40 5.31 7.66
C ILE A 67 -1.73 6.80 7.66
N THR A 68 -0.71 7.61 7.41
CA THR A 68 -0.82 9.07 7.39
C THR A 68 -0.19 9.63 6.14
N PHE A 69 -0.71 10.76 5.68
CA PHE A 69 -0.11 11.55 4.62
C PHE A 69 0.50 12.83 5.20
N SER A 70 1.56 13.32 4.56
CA SER A 70 2.12 14.63 4.90
C SER A 70 1.12 15.75 4.62
N SER A 71 1.31 16.92 5.23
CA SER A 71 0.44 18.09 5.04
C SER A 71 0.35 18.59 3.59
N GLY A 72 1.31 18.23 2.73
CA GLY A 72 1.29 18.55 1.30
C GLY A 72 0.35 17.66 0.48
N CYS A 73 -0.17 16.58 1.04
CA CYS A 73 -1.16 15.74 0.36
C CYS A 73 -2.56 16.32 0.57
N ILE A 74 -3.20 16.71 -0.53
CA ILE A 74 -4.51 17.35 -0.53
C ILE A 74 -5.53 16.36 -1.11
N LEU A 75 -6.68 16.23 -0.45
CA LEU A 75 -7.77 15.42 -0.96
C LEU A 75 -8.29 15.99 -2.27
N SER A 76 -8.37 15.14 -3.30
CA SER A 76 -9.02 15.51 -4.55
C SER A 76 -10.52 15.66 -4.34
N SER A 77 -11.10 16.78 -4.77
CA SER A 77 -12.55 17.02 -4.69
C SER A 77 -13.36 16.08 -5.57
N THR A 78 -12.71 15.41 -6.53
CA THR A 78 -13.32 14.46 -7.45
C THR A 78 -13.27 13.06 -6.83
N PHE A 79 -14.06 12.83 -5.77
CA PHE A 79 -14.37 11.47 -5.34
C PHE A 79 -15.26 10.82 -6.40
N GLN A 80 -14.67 10.29 -7.47
CA GLN A 80 -15.34 9.26 -8.25
C GLN A 80 -15.41 8.02 -7.37
N THR A 81 -16.53 7.88 -6.66
CA THR A 81 -17.00 6.56 -6.27
C THR A 81 -17.21 5.80 -7.57
N ASP A 82 -16.27 4.92 -7.92
CA ASP A 82 -16.59 3.80 -8.79
C ASP A 82 -17.60 2.96 -8.01
N ALA A 83 -18.87 3.36 -8.05
CA ALA A 83 -19.97 2.59 -7.52
C ALA A 83 -19.97 1.30 -8.32
N ASP A 84 -19.48 0.22 -7.70
CA ASP A 84 -19.63 -1.16 -8.16
C ASP A 84 -21.13 -1.40 -8.40
N PRO A 85 -21.61 -1.49 -9.66
CA PRO A 85 -22.99 -1.82 -9.92
C PRO A 85 -23.12 -3.33 -9.74
N ARG A 86 -23.37 -3.76 -8.51
CA ARG A 86 -24.00 -5.07 -8.27
C ARG A 86 -25.51 -4.93 -8.31
#